data_AF-N9V9U1-F1
#
_entry.id   AF-N9V9U1-F1
#
_cell.length_a   1.000
_cell.length_b   1.000
_cell.length_c   1.000
_cell.angle_alpha   90.00
_cell.angle_beta   90.00
_cell.angle_gamma   90.00
#
_symmetry.space_group_name_H-M   'P 1'
#
loop_
_entity.id
_entity.type
_entity.pdbx_description
1 polymer ?
#
loop_
_entity_poly.entity_id
_entity_poly.type
_entity_poly.pdbx_seq_one_letter_code
_entity_poly.pdbx_strand_id
1 'polypeptide(L)'
;MNLLVTKRDGNKEPIDLDKIHRVLDWAADGLDNVSVSQVELKSHIQFYDGIRTSDIHETIIKAAADLISQESPDYQFMAARLAIFHLRKKAYGRFEPPHLYQHVAKLVDMGKYDKHLLEDYTQAEFDELDAHLDHWRDMTFSYAAVKQLEGKYLVQNRVTGEIYESPQFLYILVAACLFSKYPKDTRLDYIKRFYDAVSTFKISLPTPIMSGVRTPTRQFSSCVLIECDDSLDSINATASAIVRYVSQRAGIGINAGRIRGLGSPIRGGEAFHTGCIPFYKYFQTAVKCCSQ
;
A
#
# COMPACT_ATOMS: atom_id res chain seq x y z
N MET A 1 -8.21 31.37 -25.14
CA MET A 1 -7.29 30.27 -25.52
C MET A 1 -7.92 28.98 -25.02
N ASN A 2 -8.29 28.06 -25.90
CA ASN A 2 -8.83 26.77 -25.48
C ASN A 2 -7.66 25.84 -25.16
N LEU A 3 -7.46 25.54 -23.87
CA LEU A 3 -6.47 24.56 -23.43
C LEU A 3 -6.89 23.17 -23.93
N LEU A 4 -5.97 22.45 -24.57
CA LEU A 4 -6.15 21.05 -24.92
C LEU A 4 -5.59 20.16 -23.82
N VAL A 5 -6.27 19.05 -23.53
CA VAL A 5 -5.84 18.05 -22.55
C VAL A 5 -5.52 16.73 -23.24
N THR A 6 -4.45 16.07 -22.81
CA THR A 6 -4.06 14.74 -23.31
C THR A 6 -4.68 13.65 -22.44
N LYS A 7 -5.57 12.85 -23.02
CA LYS A 7 -6.21 11.70 -22.38
C LYS A 7 -5.23 10.56 -22.15
N ARG A 8 -5.66 9.58 -21.35
CA ARG A 8 -4.87 8.38 -21.05
C ARG A 8 -4.67 7.46 -22.25
N ASP A 9 -5.56 7.54 -23.26
CA ASP A 9 -5.47 6.84 -24.54
C ASP A 9 -4.60 7.61 -25.57
N GLY A 10 -4.07 8.78 -25.22
CA GLY A 10 -3.26 9.63 -26.09
C GLY A 10 -4.05 10.66 -26.91
N ASN A 11 -5.39 10.60 -26.92
CA ASN A 11 -6.22 11.55 -27.65
C ASN A 11 -6.20 12.93 -27.01
N LYS A 12 -6.34 13.98 -27.83
CA LYS A 12 -6.44 15.37 -27.36
C LYS A 12 -7.89 15.85 -27.45
N GLU A 13 -8.38 16.45 -26.38
CA GLU A 13 -9.70 17.10 -26.36
C GLU A 13 -9.62 18.48 -25.67
N PRO A 14 -10.57 19.39 -25.92
CA PRO A 14 -10.67 20.63 -25.13
C PRO A 14 -10.87 20.33 -23.64
N ILE A 15 -10.25 21.14 -22.78
CA ILE A 15 -10.50 21.04 -21.34
C ILE A 15 -11.99 21.25 -21.03
N ASP A 16 -12.54 20.38 -20.19
CA ASP A 16 -13.92 20.42 -19.74
C ASP A 16 -13.92 20.77 -18.25
N LEU A 17 -14.06 22.07 -17.96
CA LEU A 17 -14.05 22.59 -16.59
C LEU A 17 -15.29 22.15 -15.81
N ASP A 18 -16.44 21.99 -16.47
CA ASP A 18 -17.67 21.52 -15.85
C ASP A 18 -17.54 20.07 -15.34
N LYS A 19 -16.77 19.23 -16.04
CA LYS A 19 -16.41 17.89 -15.54
C LYS A 19 -15.53 17.97 -14.28
N ILE A 20 -14.59 18.91 -14.22
CA ILE A 20 -13.72 19.07 -13.04
C ILE A 20 -14.57 19.56 -11.86
N HIS A 21 -15.39 20.59 -12.07
CA HIS A 21 -16.30 21.14 -11.07
C HIS A 21 -17.19 20.07 -10.44
N ARG A 22 -17.87 19.25 -11.26
CA ARG A 22 -18.72 18.15 -10.77
C ARG A 22 -17.98 17.12 -9.91
N VAL A 23 -16.70 16.84 -10.22
CA VAL A 23 -15.89 15.92 -9.42
C VAL A 23 -15.48 16.56 -8.10
N LEU A 24 -15.20 17.86 -8.09
CA LEU A 24 -14.88 18.60 -6.86
C LEU A 24 -16.12 18.75 -5.97
N ASP A 25 -17.29 19.08 -6.53
CA ASP A 25 -18.57 19.12 -5.82
C ASP A 25 -18.89 17.77 -5.18
N TRP A 26 -18.77 16.68 -5.95
CA TRP A 26 -18.95 15.33 -5.42
C TRP A 26 -17.98 15.03 -4.27
N ALA A 27 -16.71 15.44 -4.38
CA ALA A 27 -15.73 15.21 -3.33
C ALA A 27 -16.02 16.07 -2.07
N ALA A 28 -16.64 17.24 -2.23
CA ALA A 28 -17.02 18.16 -1.18
C ALA A 28 -18.36 17.80 -0.49
N ASP A 29 -19.14 16.88 -1.06
CA ASP A 29 -20.48 16.54 -0.56
C ASP A 29 -20.47 16.11 0.93
N GLY A 30 -21.29 16.77 1.73
CA GLY A 30 -21.40 16.53 3.17
C GLY A 30 -20.17 16.90 4.01
N LEU A 31 -19.25 17.70 3.48
CA LEU A 31 -18.08 18.21 4.21
C LEU A 31 -18.29 19.65 4.68
N ASP A 32 -17.77 19.97 5.86
CA ASP A 32 -17.87 21.31 6.46
C ASP A 32 -16.63 22.16 6.16
N ASN A 33 -16.84 23.46 5.94
CA ASN A 33 -15.77 24.45 5.76
C ASN A 33 -14.76 24.12 4.65
N VAL A 34 -15.24 23.54 3.54
CA VAL A 34 -14.47 23.32 2.30
C VAL A 34 -15.02 24.20 1.17
N SER A 35 -14.15 24.65 0.27
CA SER A 35 -14.51 25.50 -0.86
C SER A 35 -14.02 24.90 -2.18
N VAL A 36 -14.97 24.46 -3.01
CA VAL A 36 -14.68 23.97 -4.37
C VAL A 36 -13.96 25.03 -5.19
N SER A 37 -14.45 26.27 -5.16
CA SER A 37 -13.86 27.39 -5.90
C SER A 37 -12.42 27.68 -5.47
N GLN A 38 -12.08 27.52 -4.18
CA GLN A 38 -10.70 27.70 -3.71
C GLN A 38 -9.75 26.64 -4.28
N VAL A 39 -10.21 25.38 -4.37
CA VAL A 39 -9.45 24.29 -4.98
C VAL A 39 -9.28 24.52 -6.48
N GLU A 40 -10.33 24.94 -7.18
CA GLU A 40 -10.29 25.27 -8.62
C GLU A 40 -9.29 26.39 -8.91
N LEU A 41 -9.38 27.51 -8.19
CA LEU A 41 -8.47 28.65 -8.37
C LEU A 41 -7.01 28.25 -8.17
N LYS A 42 -6.70 27.51 -7.10
CA LYS A 42 -5.33 27.02 -6.84
C LYS A 42 -4.83 26.04 -7.91
N SER A 43 -5.74 25.26 -8.51
CA SER A 43 -5.41 24.25 -9.50
C SER A 43 -5.25 24.83 -10.91
N HIS A 44 -6.16 25.71 -11.32
CA HIS A 44 -6.20 26.30 -12.66
C HIS A 44 -4.94 27.09 -12.98
N ILE A 45 -4.33 27.74 -11.98
CA ILE A 45 -3.06 28.47 -12.12
C ILE A 45 -1.93 27.55 -12.62
N GLN A 46 -2.04 26.24 -12.40
CA GLN A 46 -1.01 25.26 -12.77
C GLN A 46 -1.31 24.55 -14.11
N PHE A 47 -2.46 24.82 -14.75
CA PHE A 47 -2.82 24.17 -16.01
C PHE A 47 -2.10 24.84 -17.19
N TYR A 48 -1.61 24.01 -18.11
CA TYR A 48 -0.91 24.43 -19.32
C TYR A 48 -1.41 23.65 -20.54
N ASP A 49 -1.17 24.17 -21.75
CA ASP A 49 -1.66 23.52 -22.98
C ASP A 49 -1.01 22.15 -23.19
N GLY A 50 -1.82 21.14 -23.49
CA GLY A 50 -1.38 19.76 -23.66
C GLY A 50 -1.23 18.97 -22.36
N ILE A 51 -1.57 19.53 -21.19
CA ILE A 51 -1.50 18.85 -19.89
C ILE A 51 -2.20 17.50 -19.92
N ARG A 52 -1.61 16.48 -19.28
CA ARG A 52 -2.22 15.16 -19.20
C ARG A 52 -3.35 15.15 -18.21
N THR A 53 -4.40 14.39 -18.50
CA THR A 53 -5.52 14.20 -17.56
C THR A 53 -5.12 13.51 -16.25
N SER A 54 -4.02 12.76 -16.21
CA SER A 54 -3.43 12.29 -14.95
C SER A 54 -2.97 13.46 -14.07
N ASP A 55 -2.30 14.42 -14.67
CA ASP A 55 -1.62 15.52 -14.00
C ASP A 55 -2.65 16.53 -13.48
N ILE A 56 -3.75 16.75 -14.23
CA ILE A 56 -4.91 17.52 -13.75
C ILE A 56 -5.44 16.96 -12.43
N HIS A 57 -5.62 15.63 -12.34
CA HIS A 57 -6.10 15.02 -11.10
C HIS A 57 -5.08 15.18 -9.96
N GLU A 58 -3.79 14.99 -10.23
CA GLU A 58 -2.75 15.17 -9.21
C GLU A 58 -2.68 16.62 -8.71
N THR A 59 -2.86 17.60 -9.61
CA THR A 59 -2.94 19.02 -9.27
C THR A 59 -4.13 19.34 -8.36
N ILE A 60 -5.35 18.89 -8.69
CA ILE A 60 -6.52 19.16 -7.84
C ILE A 60 -6.44 18.45 -6.49
N ILE A 61 -5.89 17.23 -6.46
CA ILE A 61 -5.65 16.48 -5.21
C ILE A 61 -4.68 17.26 -4.33
N LYS A 62 -3.57 17.74 -4.90
CA LYS A 62 -2.57 18.52 -4.17
C LYS A 62 -3.14 19.85 -3.69
N ALA A 63 -3.89 20.56 -4.53
CA ALA A 63 -4.52 21.83 -4.16
C ALA A 63 -5.48 21.67 -2.97
N ALA A 64 -6.28 20.60 -2.94
CA ALA A 64 -7.12 20.27 -1.79
C ALA A 64 -6.29 19.85 -0.56
N ALA A 65 -5.23 19.06 -0.74
CA ALA A 65 -4.37 18.63 0.36
C ALA A 65 -3.61 19.80 1.02
N ASP A 66 -3.17 20.78 0.23
CA ASP A 66 -2.47 21.98 0.70
C ASP A 66 -3.40 22.97 1.46
N LEU A 67 -4.72 22.69 1.49
CA LEU A 67 -5.72 23.44 2.25
C LEU A 67 -6.09 22.77 3.59
N ILE A 68 -5.51 21.61 3.89
CA ILE A 68 -5.72 20.94 5.19
C ILE A 68 -5.12 21.80 6.30
N SER A 69 -5.95 22.25 7.23
CA SER A 69 -5.55 23.03 8.40
C SER A 69 -6.38 22.64 9.63
N GLN A 70 -6.08 23.25 10.78
CA GLN A 70 -6.88 23.06 12.00
C GLN A 70 -8.29 23.66 11.86
N GLU A 71 -8.42 24.75 11.10
CA GLU A 71 -9.67 25.47 10.88
C GLU A 71 -10.56 24.79 9.82
N SER A 72 -9.96 24.13 8.83
CA SER A 72 -10.67 23.41 7.76
C SER A 72 -10.15 21.97 7.63
N PRO A 73 -10.42 21.09 8.62
CA PRO A 73 -9.89 19.73 8.66
C PRO A 73 -10.50 18.82 7.58
N ASP A 74 -11.71 19.12 7.10
CA ASP A 74 -12.44 18.27 6.15
C ASP A 74 -11.83 18.26 4.75
N TYR A 75 -10.93 19.20 4.44
CA TYR A 75 -10.08 19.07 3.25
C TYR A 75 -9.30 17.75 3.22
N GLN A 76 -9.06 17.11 4.37
CA GLN A 76 -8.45 15.78 4.41
C GLN A 76 -9.33 14.72 3.75
N PHE A 77 -10.65 14.83 3.84
CA PHE A 77 -11.60 13.91 3.22
C PHE A 77 -11.83 14.30 1.76
N MET A 78 -11.92 15.59 1.45
CA MET A 78 -12.03 16.06 0.07
C MET A 78 -10.83 15.57 -0.76
N ALA A 79 -9.61 15.80 -0.28
CA ALA A 79 -8.39 15.34 -0.95
C ALA A 79 -8.30 13.81 -1.02
N ALA A 80 -8.79 13.09 0.01
CA ALA A 80 -8.86 11.63 -0.01
C ALA A 80 -9.82 11.11 -1.08
N ARG A 81 -11.03 11.65 -1.18
CA ARG A 81 -12.05 11.25 -2.16
C ARG A 81 -11.57 11.49 -3.58
N LEU A 82 -10.92 12.63 -3.83
CA LEU A 82 -10.25 12.90 -5.11
C LEU A 82 -9.13 11.90 -5.42
N ALA A 83 -8.31 11.55 -4.41
CA ALA A 83 -7.25 10.57 -4.56
C ALA A 83 -7.79 9.15 -4.82
N ILE A 84 -8.86 8.73 -4.14
CA ILE A 84 -9.54 7.46 -4.42
C ILE A 84 -10.12 7.46 -5.83
N PHE A 85 -10.81 8.51 -6.25
CA PHE A 85 -11.35 8.61 -7.61
C PHE A 85 -10.26 8.44 -8.66
N HIS A 86 -9.11 9.08 -8.45
CA HIS A 86 -7.95 8.94 -9.30
C HIS A 86 -7.36 7.51 -9.30
N LEU A 87 -7.24 6.88 -8.12
CA LEU A 87 -6.77 5.50 -7.96
C LEU A 87 -7.68 4.49 -8.64
N ARG A 88 -9.01 4.61 -8.48
CA ARG A 88 -9.99 3.74 -9.17
C ARG A 88 -9.81 3.83 -10.67
N LYS A 89 -9.70 5.04 -11.23
CA LYS A 89 -9.40 5.20 -12.65
C LYS A 89 -8.05 4.61 -13.03
N LYS A 90 -7.00 4.76 -12.21
CA LYS A 90 -5.67 4.17 -12.47
C LYS A 90 -5.75 2.63 -12.54
N ALA A 91 -6.44 2.00 -11.60
CA ALA A 91 -6.53 0.53 -11.53
C ALA A 91 -7.52 -0.09 -12.54
N TYR A 92 -8.65 0.57 -12.80
CA TYR A 92 -9.78 -0.04 -13.51
C TYR A 92 -10.17 0.68 -14.80
N GLY A 93 -9.60 1.86 -15.07
CA GLY A 93 -10.03 2.72 -16.18
C GLY A 93 -11.37 3.45 -15.95
N ARG A 94 -12.09 3.12 -14.87
CA ARG A 94 -13.39 3.69 -14.47
C ARG A 94 -13.48 3.82 -12.95
N PHE A 95 -14.51 4.49 -12.45
CA PHE A 95 -14.72 4.65 -11.01
C PHE A 95 -15.24 3.35 -10.35
N GLU A 96 -16.25 2.74 -10.98
CA GLU A 96 -16.87 1.52 -10.48
C GLU A 96 -15.89 0.33 -10.60
N PRO A 97 -15.57 -0.36 -9.49
CA PRO A 97 -14.67 -1.49 -9.54
C PRO A 97 -15.30 -2.65 -10.35
N PRO A 98 -14.48 -3.57 -10.88
CA PRO A 98 -14.99 -4.81 -11.47
C PRO A 98 -15.64 -5.71 -10.41
N HIS A 99 -16.37 -6.73 -10.83
CA HIS A 99 -16.85 -7.77 -9.90
C HIS A 99 -15.67 -8.51 -9.27
N LEU A 100 -15.75 -8.86 -7.97
CA LEU A 100 -14.66 -9.47 -7.20
C LEU A 100 -14.05 -10.70 -7.89
N TYR A 101 -14.88 -11.66 -8.33
CA TYR A 101 -14.38 -12.85 -9.04
C TYR A 101 -13.56 -12.50 -10.29
N GLN A 102 -14.04 -11.58 -11.13
CA GLN A 102 -13.35 -11.16 -12.35
C GLN A 102 -12.03 -10.46 -12.03
N HIS A 103 -12.02 -9.66 -10.95
CA HIS A 103 -10.82 -9.00 -10.46
C HIS A 103 -9.76 -10.00 -10.01
N VAL A 104 -10.16 -10.97 -9.18
CA VAL A 104 -9.28 -12.02 -8.66
C VAL A 104 -8.74 -12.86 -9.81
N ALA A 105 -9.60 -13.32 -10.73
CA ALA A 105 -9.19 -14.12 -11.88
C ALA A 105 -8.13 -13.41 -12.72
N LYS A 106 -8.34 -12.13 -13.04
CA LYS A 106 -7.38 -11.30 -13.78
C LYS A 106 -6.05 -11.18 -13.05
N LEU A 107 -6.05 -10.87 -11.75
CA LEU A 107 -4.81 -10.66 -11.01
C LEU A 107 -4.06 -11.95 -10.67
N VAL A 108 -4.75 -13.09 -10.61
CA VAL A 108 -4.11 -14.42 -10.54
C VAL A 108 -3.42 -14.75 -11.87
N ASP A 109 -4.07 -14.50 -13.01
CA ASP A 109 -3.48 -14.69 -14.35
C ASP A 109 -2.23 -13.81 -14.55
N MET A 110 -2.28 -12.56 -14.08
CA MET A 110 -1.13 -11.63 -14.08
C MET A 110 -0.05 -11.96 -13.03
N GLY A 111 -0.23 -13.01 -12.21
CA GLY A 111 0.70 -13.42 -11.15
C GLY A 111 0.84 -12.41 -10.00
N LYS A 112 -0.15 -11.52 -9.82
CA LYS A 112 -0.17 -10.51 -8.75
C LYS A 112 -0.87 -11.02 -7.49
N TYR A 113 -1.90 -11.83 -7.66
CA TYR A 113 -2.58 -12.56 -6.58
C TYR A 113 -2.18 -14.03 -6.59
N ASP A 114 -2.37 -14.67 -5.44
CA ASP A 114 -2.09 -16.08 -5.31
C ASP A 114 -3.18 -16.96 -5.92
N LYS A 115 -2.77 -18.05 -6.58
CA LYS A 115 -3.65 -19.03 -7.24
C LYS A 115 -4.60 -19.70 -6.26
N HIS A 116 -4.20 -19.87 -5.00
CA HIS A 116 -5.02 -20.54 -3.99
C HIS A 116 -6.38 -19.84 -3.79
N LEU A 117 -6.50 -18.54 -4.09
CA LEU A 117 -7.78 -17.83 -4.01
C LEU A 117 -8.84 -18.43 -4.94
N LEU A 118 -8.46 -18.89 -6.12
CA LEU A 118 -9.39 -19.53 -7.07
C LEU A 118 -9.53 -21.04 -6.84
N GLU A 119 -8.61 -21.65 -6.09
CA GLU A 119 -8.66 -23.07 -5.71
C GLU A 119 -9.51 -23.29 -4.45
N ASP A 120 -9.42 -22.37 -3.48
CA ASP A 120 -10.08 -22.47 -2.18
C ASP A 120 -11.53 -21.96 -2.21
N TYR A 121 -11.88 -21.09 -3.16
CA TYR A 121 -13.19 -20.44 -3.28
C TYR A 121 -13.80 -20.63 -4.66
N THR A 122 -15.07 -20.98 -4.68
CA THR A 122 -15.88 -21.06 -5.90
C THR A 122 -16.34 -19.68 -6.35
N GLN A 123 -16.76 -19.56 -7.61
CA GLN A 123 -17.35 -18.32 -8.12
C GLN A 123 -18.57 -17.87 -7.30
N ALA A 124 -19.45 -18.80 -6.91
CA ALA A 124 -20.63 -18.49 -6.09
C ALA A 124 -20.25 -17.91 -4.71
N GLU A 125 -19.16 -18.39 -4.10
CA GLU A 125 -18.66 -17.83 -2.84
C GLU A 125 -18.09 -16.41 -3.06
N PHE A 126 -17.41 -16.16 -4.18
CA PHE A 126 -17.00 -14.80 -4.53
C PHE A 126 -18.18 -13.87 -4.81
N ASP A 127 -19.25 -14.35 -5.46
CA ASP A 127 -20.47 -13.59 -5.70
C ASP A 127 -21.14 -13.20 -4.37
N GLU A 128 -21.15 -14.11 -3.38
CA GLU A 128 -21.66 -13.83 -2.03
C GLU A 128 -20.80 -12.79 -1.28
N LEU A 129 -19.48 -12.84 -1.43
CA LEU A 129 -18.58 -11.86 -0.83
C LEU A 129 -18.67 -10.49 -1.52
N ASP A 130 -18.83 -10.47 -2.85
CA ASP A 130 -19.03 -9.24 -3.64
C ASP A 130 -20.31 -8.52 -3.21
N ALA A 131 -21.40 -9.25 -2.96
CA ALA A 131 -22.64 -8.68 -2.45
C ALA A 131 -22.52 -8.05 -1.05
N HIS A 132 -21.51 -8.43 -0.26
CA HIS A 132 -21.23 -7.85 1.06
C HIS A 132 -20.22 -6.70 1.00
N LEU A 133 -19.50 -6.53 -0.11
CA LEU A 133 -18.53 -5.45 -0.28
C LEU A 133 -19.23 -4.09 -0.32
N ASP A 134 -18.66 -3.13 0.42
CA ASP A 134 -19.09 -1.75 0.40
C ASP A 134 -17.95 -0.85 -0.07
N HIS A 135 -17.93 -0.57 -1.38
CA HIS A 135 -16.95 0.28 -2.03
C HIS A 135 -17.00 1.75 -1.60
N TRP A 136 -18.10 2.20 -0.98
CA TRP A 136 -18.24 3.56 -0.48
C TRP A 136 -17.48 3.78 0.83
N ARG A 137 -17.06 2.72 1.53
CA ARG A 137 -16.11 2.82 2.64
C ARG A 137 -14.75 3.39 2.23
N ASP A 138 -14.42 3.40 0.93
CA ASP A 138 -13.24 4.14 0.47
C ASP A 138 -13.36 5.66 0.71
N MET A 139 -14.58 6.21 0.83
CA MET A 139 -14.80 7.64 1.04
C MET A 139 -14.58 8.10 2.48
N THR A 140 -14.39 7.15 3.41
CA THR A 140 -14.17 7.45 4.84
C THR A 140 -12.68 7.59 5.19
N PHE A 141 -11.77 7.39 4.24
CA PHE A 141 -10.35 7.59 4.45
C PHE A 141 -9.98 9.08 4.52
N SER A 142 -8.98 9.41 5.34
CA SER A 142 -8.28 10.69 5.25
C SER A 142 -7.19 10.65 4.17
N TYR A 143 -6.76 11.82 3.71
CA TYR A 143 -5.77 11.93 2.63
C TYR A 143 -4.47 11.18 2.95
N ALA A 144 -3.98 11.29 4.18
CA ALA A 144 -2.79 10.59 4.64
C ALA A 144 -2.97 9.05 4.57
N ALA A 145 -4.15 8.53 4.90
CA ALA A 145 -4.46 7.11 4.80
C ALA A 145 -4.43 6.63 3.35
N VAL A 146 -5.03 7.39 2.42
CA VAL A 146 -4.98 7.08 0.98
C VAL A 146 -3.55 7.07 0.46
N LYS A 147 -2.69 7.98 0.95
CA LYS A 147 -1.26 7.99 0.59
C LYS A 147 -0.47 6.80 1.15
N GLN A 148 -0.82 6.27 2.32
CA GLN A 148 -0.24 5.01 2.79
C GLN A 148 -0.73 3.82 1.94
N LEU A 149 -2.02 3.81 1.58
CA LEU A 149 -2.58 2.76 0.72
C LEU A 149 -1.89 2.74 -0.65
N GLU A 150 -1.86 3.88 -1.34
CA GLU A 150 -1.16 4.07 -2.61
C GLU A 150 0.33 3.76 -2.50
N GLY A 151 0.98 4.28 -1.46
CA GLY A 151 2.44 4.19 -1.32
C GLY A 151 2.95 2.84 -0.84
N LYS A 152 2.18 2.05 -0.08
CA LYS A 152 2.72 0.87 0.62
C LYS A 152 1.85 -0.37 0.54
N TYR A 153 0.52 -0.23 0.55
CA TYR A 153 -0.37 -1.37 0.83
C TYR A 153 -1.03 -1.96 -0.41
N LEU A 154 -1.42 -1.13 -1.38
CA LEU A 154 -2.05 -1.62 -2.60
C LEU A 154 -1.04 -2.37 -3.46
N VAL A 155 -1.47 -3.50 -4.02
CA VAL A 155 -0.73 -4.30 -4.98
C VAL A 155 -0.46 -3.45 -6.21
N GLN A 156 0.81 -3.31 -6.54
CA GLN A 156 1.29 -2.37 -7.55
C GLN A 156 2.61 -2.84 -8.16
N ASN A 157 2.91 -2.34 -9.36
CA ASN A 157 4.23 -2.44 -9.94
C ASN A 157 5.07 -1.24 -9.49
N ARG A 158 6.08 -1.49 -8.66
CA ARG A 158 6.95 -0.47 -8.08
C ARG A 158 7.85 0.24 -9.10
N VAL A 159 8.08 -0.38 -10.25
CA VAL A 159 8.92 0.18 -11.32
C VAL A 159 8.09 1.07 -12.24
N THR A 160 6.90 0.61 -12.66
CA THR A 160 6.04 1.38 -13.58
C THR A 160 5.11 2.34 -12.87
N GLY A 161 4.89 2.18 -11.56
CA GLY A 161 3.89 2.93 -10.79
C GLY A 161 2.44 2.49 -11.03
N GLU A 162 2.23 1.33 -11.66
CA GLU A 162 0.89 0.83 -11.96
C GLU A 162 0.23 0.26 -10.70
N ILE A 163 -0.95 0.77 -10.33
CA ILE A 163 -1.77 0.30 -9.21
C ILE A 163 -2.80 -0.69 -9.75
N TYR A 164 -2.93 -1.86 -9.12
CA TYR A 164 -3.79 -2.93 -9.64
C TYR A 164 -5.14 -3.07 -8.95
N GLU A 165 -5.32 -2.52 -7.75
CA GLU A 165 -6.49 -2.79 -6.90
C GLU A 165 -6.93 -1.55 -6.10
N SER A 166 -8.04 -1.69 -5.37
CA SER A 166 -8.63 -0.69 -4.47
C SER A 166 -8.67 -1.19 -3.02
N PRO A 167 -8.81 -0.30 -2.02
CA PRO A 167 -8.75 -0.67 -0.60
C PRO A 167 -9.76 -1.75 -0.17
N GLN A 168 -10.99 -1.73 -0.69
CA GLN A 168 -11.97 -2.76 -0.32
C GLN A 168 -11.58 -4.17 -0.79
N PHE A 169 -10.96 -4.31 -1.96
CA PHE A 169 -10.44 -5.61 -2.41
C PHE A 169 -9.27 -6.07 -1.56
N LEU A 170 -8.40 -5.14 -1.13
CA LEU A 170 -7.38 -5.45 -0.14
C LEU A 170 -8.01 -6.06 1.11
N TYR A 171 -9.03 -5.43 1.71
CA TYR A 171 -9.61 -5.89 2.96
C TYR A 171 -10.31 -7.25 2.84
N ILE A 172 -11.17 -7.42 1.84
CA ILE A 172 -11.93 -8.69 1.68
C ILE A 172 -11.00 -9.85 1.34
N LEU A 173 -9.95 -9.62 0.56
CA LEU A 173 -9.02 -10.68 0.17
C LEU A 173 -8.01 -11.00 1.27
N VAL A 174 -7.65 -10.04 2.12
CA VAL A 174 -6.92 -10.35 3.37
C VAL A 174 -7.78 -11.28 4.23
N ALA A 175 -9.07 -10.95 4.42
CA ALA A 175 -10.00 -11.80 5.16
C ALA A 175 -10.10 -13.20 4.53
N ALA A 176 -10.34 -13.29 3.21
CA ALA A 176 -10.46 -14.55 2.50
C ALA A 176 -9.19 -15.43 2.60
N CYS A 177 -8.00 -14.85 2.51
CA CYS A 177 -6.77 -15.62 2.68
C CYS A 177 -6.59 -16.14 4.11
N LEU A 178 -6.82 -15.30 5.12
CA LEU A 178 -6.65 -15.67 6.54
C LEU A 178 -7.61 -16.79 6.98
N PHE A 179 -8.85 -16.76 6.50
CA PHE A 179 -9.89 -17.73 6.84
C PHE A 179 -10.08 -18.84 5.79
N SER A 180 -9.21 -18.93 4.78
CA SER A 180 -9.32 -19.90 3.66
C SER A 180 -9.51 -21.35 4.07
N LYS A 181 -8.90 -21.77 5.18
CA LYS A 181 -8.94 -23.15 5.69
C LYS A 181 -10.02 -23.40 6.75
N TYR A 182 -10.92 -22.44 7.01
CA TYR A 182 -12.06 -22.64 7.90
C TYR A 182 -13.12 -23.59 7.29
N PRO A 183 -13.95 -24.25 8.11
CA PRO A 183 -15.08 -25.06 7.64
C PRO A 183 -16.03 -24.25 6.75
N LYS A 184 -16.49 -24.83 5.63
CA LYS A 184 -17.27 -24.10 4.59
C LYS A 184 -18.56 -23.46 5.13
N ASP A 185 -19.18 -24.09 6.11
CA ASP A 185 -20.40 -23.64 6.79
C ASP A 185 -20.22 -22.36 7.63
N THR A 186 -18.99 -22.06 8.07
CA THR A 186 -18.69 -20.87 8.89
C THR A 186 -17.72 -19.90 8.23
N ARG A 187 -16.95 -20.36 7.24
CA ARG A 187 -15.86 -19.59 6.60
C ARG A 187 -16.31 -18.22 6.09
N LEU A 188 -17.42 -18.14 5.35
CA LEU A 188 -17.88 -16.86 4.79
C LEU A 188 -18.36 -15.88 5.87
N ASP A 189 -18.96 -16.36 6.95
CA ASP A 189 -19.34 -15.51 8.10
C ASP A 189 -18.12 -14.83 8.72
N TYR A 190 -17.05 -15.60 8.98
CA TYR A 190 -15.80 -15.06 9.51
C TYR A 190 -15.17 -14.03 8.57
N ILE A 191 -15.18 -14.29 7.26
CA ILE A 191 -14.65 -13.36 6.26
C ILE A 191 -15.41 -12.04 6.29
N LYS A 192 -16.75 -12.08 6.26
CA LYS A 192 -17.61 -10.88 6.28
C LYS A 192 -17.41 -10.06 7.56
N ARG A 193 -17.44 -10.72 8.72
CA ARG A 193 -17.23 -10.07 10.03
C ARG A 193 -15.84 -9.45 10.16
N PHE A 194 -14.81 -10.14 9.68
CA PHE A 194 -13.46 -9.61 9.69
C PHE A 194 -13.31 -8.43 8.72
N TYR A 195 -13.84 -8.56 7.50
CA TYR A 195 -13.91 -7.47 6.53
C TYR A 195 -14.57 -6.23 7.14
N ASP A 196 -15.72 -6.38 7.80
CA ASP A 196 -16.39 -5.27 8.47
C ASP A 196 -15.52 -4.64 9.55
N ALA A 197 -14.86 -5.46 10.38
CA ALA A 197 -13.99 -4.94 11.44
C ALA A 197 -12.80 -4.14 10.88
N VAL A 198 -12.14 -4.59 9.82
CA VAL A 198 -10.94 -3.92 9.28
C VAL A 198 -11.28 -2.75 8.36
N SER A 199 -12.34 -2.84 7.57
CA SER A 199 -12.76 -1.77 6.65
C SER A 199 -13.49 -0.63 7.37
N THR A 200 -14.01 -0.86 8.59
CA THR A 200 -14.54 0.19 9.48
C THR A 200 -13.56 0.58 10.59
N PHE A 201 -12.27 0.24 10.42
CA PHE A 201 -11.15 0.66 11.28
C PHE A 201 -11.23 0.20 12.74
N LYS A 202 -12.06 -0.80 13.07
CA LYS A 202 -12.11 -1.40 14.41
C LYS A 202 -10.86 -2.23 14.72
N ILE A 203 -10.24 -2.80 13.69
CA ILE A 203 -8.99 -3.56 13.80
C ILE A 203 -7.99 -2.99 12.79
N SER A 204 -6.82 -2.59 13.28
CA SER A 204 -5.69 -2.20 12.44
C SER A 204 -4.77 -3.38 12.18
N LEU A 205 -4.31 -3.53 10.93
CA LEU A 205 -3.41 -4.60 10.52
C LEU A 205 -2.01 -4.06 10.20
N PRO A 206 -0.95 -4.81 10.53
CA PRO A 206 0.43 -4.45 10.19
C PRO A 206 0.69 -4.41 8.68
N THR A 207 1.67 -3.60 8.26
CA THR A 207 2.06 -3.41 6.85
C THR A 207 2.32 -4.69 6.06
N PRO A 208 3.06 -5.71 6.58
CA PRO A 208 3.28 -6.94 5.82
C PRO A 208 1.98 -7.72 5.53
N ILE A 209 1.00 -7.64 6.43
CA ILE A 209 -0.31 -8.25 6.25
C ILE A 209 -1.08 -7.50 5.16
N MET A 210 -1.21 -6.18 5.31
CA MET A 210 -1.95 -5.31 4.38
C MET A 210 -1.41 -5.39 2.95
N SER A 211 -0.09 -5.44 2.80
CA SER A 211 0.59 -5.45 1.48
C SER A 211 0.79 -6.84 0.87
N GLY A 212 0.76 -7.91 1.68
CA GLY A 212 1.29 -9.21 1.26
C GLY A 212 0.28 -10.35 1.20
N VAL A 213 -0.72 -10.41 2.10
CA VAL A 213 -1.44 -11.68 2.39
C VAL A 213 -2.16 -12.32 1.21
N ARG A 214 -2.65 -11.51 0.26
CA ARG A 214 -3.33 -12.00 -0.97
C ARG A 214 -2.39 -12.28 -2.15
N THR A 215 -1.10 -12.00 -1.98
CA THR A 215 -0.08 -12.12 -3.03
C THR A 215 0.68 -13.45 -2.92
N PRO A 216 1.47 -13.86 -3.93
CA PRO A 216 2.32 -15.05 -3.86
C PRO A 216 3.35 -15.06 -2.71
N THR A 217 3.61 -13.91 -2.08
CA THR A 217 4.54 -13.82 -0.96
C THR A 217 3.93 -14.45 0.30
N ARG A 218 4.71 -15.27 1.01
CA ARG A 218 4.31 -15.92 2.28
C ARG A 218 5.13 -15.48 3.49
N GLN A 219 5.65 -14.26 3.45
CA GLN A 219 6.31 -13.62 4.58
C GLN A 219 5.43 -12.49 5.08
N PHE A 220 5.00 -12.58 6.34
CA PHE A 220 4.23 -11.53 7.01
C PHE A 220 4.82 -11.06 8.35
N SER A 221 6.03 -11.51 8.70
CA SER A 221 6.69 -11.13 9.96
C SER A 221 7.31 -9.74 9.85
N SER A 222 6.80 -8.81 10.66
CA SER A 222 7.29 -7.43 10.73
C SER A 222 8.66 -7.30 11.40
N CYS A 223 8.97 -8.15 12.39
CA CYS A 223 10.19 -8.05 13.20
C CYS A 223 10.84 -9.42 13.37
N VAL A 224 12.17 -9.48 13.27
CA VAL A 224 12.98 -10.68 13.50
C VAL A 224 14.07 -10.36 14.52
N LEU A 225 14.24 -11.23 15.50
CA LEU A 225 15.31 -11.15 16.49
C LEU A 225 16.40 -12.16 16.14
N ILE A 226 17.64 -11.70 16.08
CA ILE A 226 18.82 -12.51 15.74
C ILE A 226 19.86 -12.32 16.84
N GLU A 227 20.28 -13.41 17.47
CA GLU A 227 21.39 -13.41 18.43
C GLU A 227 22.67 -13.90 17.75
N CYS A 228 23.73 -13.11 17.84
CA CYS A 228 25.05 -13.41 17.31
C CYS A 228 25.96 -13.87 18.44
N ASP A 229 26.63 -15.00 18.23
CA ASP A 229 27.63 -15.54 19.12
C ASP A 229 29.04 -15.05 18.74
N ASP A 230 30.02 -15.31 19.61
CA ASP A 230 31.41 -14.86 19.48
C ASP A 230 32.27 -15.76 18.57
N SER A 231 31.81 -15.96 17.33
CA SER A 231 32.53 -16.71 16.29
C SER A 231 32.28 -16.15 14.90
N LEU A 232 33.25 -16.32 13.98
CA LEU A 232 33.10 -15.87 12.59
C LEU A 232 31.94 -16.57 11.87
N ASP A 233 31.68 -17.84 12.19
CA ASP A 233 30.56 -18.58 11.62
C ASP A 233 29.21 -17.98 12.05
N SER A 234 29.06 -17.64 13.34
CA SER A 234 27.84 -16.99 13.85
C SER A 234 27.67 -15.56 13.30
N ILE A 235 28.77 -14.82 13.15
CA ILE A 235 28.75 -13.48 12.52
C ILE A 235 28.29 -13.58 11.07
N ASN A 236 28.82 -14.52 10.29
CA ASN A 236 28.42 -14.73 8.90
C ASN A 236 26.96 -15.21 8.78
N ALA A 237 26.53 -16.12 9.66
CA ALA A 237 25.15 -16.58 9.71
C ALA A 237 24.19 -15.43 10.06
N THR A 238 24.56 -14.58 11.01
CA THR A 238 23.80 -13.37 11.40
C THR A 238 23.66 -12.43 10.21
N ALA A 239 24.75 -12.06 9.55
CA ALA A 239 24.73 -11.19 8.37
C ALA A 239 23.87 -11.78 7.24
N SER A 240 24.00 -13.08 6.97
CA SER A 240 23.22 -13.77 5.94
C SER A 240 21.71 -13.76 6.25
N ALA A 241 21.34 -13.99 7.51
CA ALA A 241 19.96 -13.93 7.96
C ALA A 241 19.38 -12.51 7.83
N ILE A 242 20.16 -11.47 8.19
CA ILE A 242 19.78 -10.06 8.02
C ILE A 242 19.44 -9.78 6.56
N VAL A 243 20.35 -10.10 5.63
CA VAL A 243 20.15 -9.85 4.19
C VAL A 243 18.85 -10.50 3.70
N ARG A 244 18.61 -11.76 4.09
CA ARG A 244 17.40 -12.49 3.71
C ARG A 244 16.14 -11.81 4.24
N TYR A 245 16.10 -11.44 5.52
CA TYR A 245 14.90 -10.87 6.13
C TYR A 245 14.64 -9.42 5.74
N VAL A 246 15.67 -8.61 5.53
CA VAL A 246 15.50 -7.24 5.03
C VAL A 246 14.98 -7.23 3.59
N SER A 247 15.44 -8.16 2.74
CA SER A 247 14.88 -8.33 1.38
C SER A 247 13.38 -8.66 1.38
N GLN A 248 12.87 -9.13 2.53
CA GLN A 248 11.46 -9.48 2.77
C GLN A 248 10.75 -8.46 3.67
N ARG A 249 11.29 -7.24 3.80
CA ARG A 249 10.71 -6.10 4.54
C ARG A 249 10.54 -6.29 6.05
N ALA A 250 11.30 -7.20 6.67
CA ALA A 250 11.29 -7.35 8.12
C ALA A 250 12.28 -6.36 8.79
N GLY A 251 11.85 -5.74 9.89
CA GLY A 251 12.73 -5.04 10.83
C GLY A 251 13.58 -6.04 11.62
N ILE A 252 14.81 -5.66 11.95
CA ILE A 252 15.78 -6.57 12.57
C ILE A 252 16.18 -6.03 13.95
N GLY A 253 16.07 -6.87 14.99
CA GLY A 253 16.75 -6.70 16.27
C GLY A 253 17.97 -7.62 16.33
N ILE A 254 19.16 -7.05 16.52
CA ILE A 254 20.42 -7.81 16.56
C ILE A 254 20.98 -7.74 17.98
N ASN A 255 21.09 -8.89 18.65
CA ASN A 255 21.90 -9.01 19.85
C ASN A 255 23.32 -9.45 19.47
N ALA A 256 24.27 -8.51 19.54
CA ALA A 256 25.69 -8.76 19.27
C ALA A 256 26.57 -8.60 20.52
N GLY A 257 25.97 -8.68 21.72
CA GLY A 257 26.65 -8.41 23.00
C GLY A 257 27.69 -9.46 23.42
N ARG A 258 27.69 -10.64 22.79
CA ARG A 258 28.67 -11.71 23.08
C ARG A 258 30.02 -11.50 22.39
N ILE A 259 30.06 -10.70 21.32
CA ILE A 259 31.29 -10.46 20.55
C ILE A 259 32.35 -9.85 21.46
N ARG A 260 33.53 -10.48 21.52
CA ARG A 260 34.61 -10.09 22.41
C ARG A 260 35.19 -8.70 22.09
N GLY A 261 35.75 -8.05 23.11
CA GLY A 261 36.31 -6.70 23.01
C GLY A 261 37.56 -6.60 22.12
N LEU A 262 37.85 -5.37 21.67
CA LEU A 262 39.15 -5.00 21.09
C LEU A 262 40.25 -5.34 22.10
N GLY A 263 41.31 -6.02 21.69
CA GLY A 263 42.30 -6.51 22.67
C GLY A 263 42.41 -8.01 22.74
N SER A 264 41.28 -8.68 22.54
CA SER A 264 41.13 -10.06 22.96
C SER A 264 42.02 -11.00 22.13
N PRO A 265 42.60 -12.05 22.76
CA PRO A 265 43.43 -13.00 22.03
C PRO A 265 42.58 -13.83 21.07
N ILE A 266 43.13 -14.07 19.88
CA ILE A 266 42.62 -15.05 18.91
C ILE A 266 43.64 -16.19 18.85
N ARG A 267 43.16 -17.44 18.99
CA ARG A 267 43.98 -18.66 18.93
C ARG A 267 45.25 -18.58 19.77
N GLY A 268 45.10 -18.17 21.04
CA GLY A 268 46.24 -18.09 21.97
C GLY A 268 47.25 -16.97 21.69
N GLY A 269 46.92 -16.00 20.82
CA GLY A 269 47.79 -14.85 20.52
C GLY A 269 48.32 -14.79 19.09
N GLU A 270 47.88 -15.69 18.20
CA GLU A 270 48.21 -15.64 16.77
C GLU A 270 47.74 -14.34 16.11
N ALA A 271 46.64 -13.77 16.59
CA ALA A 271 46.11 -12.52 16.12
C ALA A 271 45.44 -11.72 17.24
N PHE A 272 45.34 -10.41 17.01
CA PHE A 272 44.63 -9.48 17.87
C PHE A 272 43.21 -9.24 17.36
N HIS A 273 42.22 -9.35 18.25
CA HIS A 273 40.82 -9.09 17.89
C HIS A 273 40.57 -7.60 17.66
N THR A 274 40.00 -7.25 16.49
CA THR A 274 39.73 -5.86 16.06
C THR A 274 38.48 -5.22 16.69
N GLY A 275 37.84 -5.95 17.61
CA GLY A 275 36.69 -5.47 18.39
C GLY A 275 35.36 -5.55 17.64
N CYS A 276 34.30 -5.03 18.26
CA CYS A 276 32.93 -5.19 17.76
C CYS A 276 32.58 -4.25 16.60
N ILE A 277 33.21 -3.07 16.52
CA ILE A 277 32.84 -2.01 15.56
C ILE A 277 32.91 -2.47 14.09
N PRO A 278 33.96 -3.18 13.63
CA PRO A 278 33.99 -3.72 12.27
C PRO A 278 32.80 -4.64 11.96
N PHE A 279 32.42 -5.50 12.91
CA PHE A 279 31.27 -6.39 12.75
C PHE A 279 29.94 -5.62 12.78
N TYR A 280 29.82 -4.58 13.59
CA TYR A 280 28.61 -3.74 13.59
C TYR A 280 28.45 -2.99 12.26
N LYS A 281 29.56 -2.50 11.68
CA LYS A 281 29.54 -1.93 10.32
C LYS A 281 29.14 -2.96 9.27
N TYR A 282 29.60 -4.20 9.41
CA TYR A 282 29.21 -5.29 8.53
C TYR A 282 27.70 -5.63 8.64
N PHE A 283 27.17 -5.70 9.87
CA PHE A 283 25.72 -5.85 10.06
C PHE A 283 24.94 -4.66 9.51
N GLN A 284 25.47 -3.43 9.64
CA GLN A 284 24.83 -2.24 9.06
C GLN A 284 24.74 -2.32 7.53
N THR A 285 25.80 -2.74 6.84
CA THR A 285 25.74 -2.90 5.38
C THR A 285 24.82 -4.04 4.97
N ALA A 286 24.76 -5.13 5.74
CA ALA A 286 23.75 -6.18 5.58
C ALA A 286 22.31 -5.65 5.77
N VAL A 287 22.07 -4.78 6.74
CA VAL A 287 20.75 -4.14 6.94
C VAL A 287 20.39 -3.19 5.81
N LYS A 288 21.37 -2.56 5.15
CA LYS A 288 21.14 -1.58 4.08
C LYS A 288 21.28 -2.14 2.67
N CYS A 289 21.44 -3.45 2.51
CA CYS A 289 21.61 -4.08 1.20
C CYS A 289 20.34 -4.06 0.33
N CYS A 290 19.16 -3.91 0.95
CA CYS A 290 17.88 -3.77 0.27
C CYS A 290 17.08 -2.65 0.94
N SER A 291 16.39 -1.82 0.16
CA SER A 291 15.43 -0.84 0.69
C SER A 291 14.10 -1.52 0.99
N GLN A 292 13.60 -1.36 2.23
CA GLN A 292 12.23 -1.72 2.59
C GLN A 292 11.19 -0.87 1.88
#